data_AF-A0A7G8BCR9-F1
#
_entry.id   AF-A0A7G8BCR9-F1
#
_cell.length_a   1.000
_cell.length_b   1.000
_cell.length_c   1.000
_cell.angle_alpha   90.00
_cell.angle_beta   90.00
_cell.angle_gamma   90.00
#
_symmetry.space_group_name_H-M   'P 1'
#
loop_
_entity.id
_entity.type
_entity.pdbx_description
1 polymer ?
#
loop_
_entity_poly.entity_id
_entity_poly.type
_entity_poly.pdbx_seq_one_letter_code
_entity_poly.pdbx_strand_id
1 'polypeptide(L)'
;MRVQKINGHDSFLVRFTVVMGMFAALVWLAGCNTSQQSSDEQLKQQAAQTTAQAKAGAQQAAADAKVAAANAERKVNDIAAGVKEGLKSNGKPGAGTVNINSASEDQLVDLPGITGARAQRIIRGRPYGDPHDLVSKGILTSEQYGRISGQVVAN
;
A
#
# COMPACT_ATOMS: atom_id res chain seq x y z
N MET A 1 -7.01 -11.42 101.13
CA MET A 1 -6.39 -11.73 99.81
C MET A 1 -7.30 -11.23 98.70
N ARG A 2 -6.68 -10.61 97.70
CA ARG A 2 -7.14 -10.06 96.40
C ARG A 2 -8.64 -9.86 96.12
N VAL A 3 -8.90 -8.60 95.77
CA VAL A 3 -10.11 -7.97 95.26
C VAL A 3 -10.59 -8.61 93.94
N GLN A 4 -11.91 -8.85 93.90
CA GLN A 4 -12.88 -8.91 92.80
C GLN A 4 -12.40 -8.52 91.38
N LYS A 5 -12.92 -9.20 90.34
CA LYS A 5 -13.95 -8.61 89.45
C LYS A 5 -14.66 -9.64 88.56
N ILE A 6 -15.97 -9.49 88.55
CA ILE A 6 -17.01 -10.22 87.82
C ILE A 6 -17.24 -9.56 86.45
N ASN A 7 -17.39 -10.40 85.43
CA ASN A 7 -18.35 -10.40 84.31
C ASN A 7 -18.91 -9.06 83.79
N GLY A 8 -18.92 -8.87 82.45
CA GLY A 8 -19.94 -8.03 81.81
C GLY A 8 -19.65 -7.37 80.45
N HIS A 9 -18.48 -7.53 79.82
CA HIS A 9 -18.13 -6.68 78.67
C HIS A 9 -18.43 -7.28 77.28
N ASP A 10 -18.53 -8.61 77.14
CA ASP A 10 -18.61 -9.23 75.81
C ASP A 10 -20.03 -9.31 75.22
N SER A 11 -21.07 -9.20 76.04
CA SER A 11 -22.47 -9.23 75.58
C SER A 11 -22.99 -7.90 75.04
N PHE A 12 -22.27 -6.79 75.24
CA PHE A 12 -22.68 -5.46 74.74
C PHE A 12 -22.27 -5.26 73.28
N LEU A 13 -21.11 -5.80 72.89
CA LEU A 13 -20.54 -5.64 71.56
C LEU A 13 -21.38 -6.35 70.47
N VAL A 14 -21.89 -7.55 70.77
CA VAL A 14 -22.65 -8.36 69.80
C VAL A 14 -24.06 -7.80 69.54
N ARG A 15 -24.66 -7.15 70.54
CA ARG A 15 -25.99 -6.53 70.41
C ARG A 15 -25.93 -5.20 69.64
N PHE A 16 -24.80 -4.49 69.70
CA PHE A 16 -24.60 -3.22 69.00
C PHE A 16 -24.44 -3.41 67.48
N THR A 17 -23.80 -4.50 67.06
CA THR A 17 -23.58 -4.81 65.63
C THR A 17 -24.85 -5.19 64.87
N VAL A 18 -25.84 -5.79 65.53
CA VAL A 18 -27.12 -6.16 64.87
C VAL A 18 -28.04 -4.94 64.68
N VAL A 19 -28.00 -3.97 65.61
CA VAL A 19 -28.84 -2.76 65.54
C VAL A 19 -28.31 -1.75 64.52
N MET A 20 -26.98 -1.65 64.33
CA MET A 20 -26.36 -0.79 63.30
C MET A 20 -26.54 -1.31 61.87
N GLY A 21 -26.71 -2.63 61.67
CA GLY A 21 -26.99 -3.22 60.36
C GLY A 21 -28.41 -2.97 59.85
N MET A 22 -29.38 -2.73 60.75
CA MET A 22 -30.79 -2.55 60.38
C MET A 22 -31.15 -1.10 60.02
N PHE A 23 -30.34 -0.11 60.43
CA PHE A 23 -30.54 1.30 60.07
C PHE A 23 -30.00 1.67 58.67
N ALA A 24 -29.08 0.89 58.11
CA ALA A 24 -28.51 1.13 56.78
C ALA A 24 -29.49 0.86 55.61
N ALA A 25 -30.64 0.23 55.87
CA ALA A 25 -31.65 -0.09 54.85
C ALA A 25 -32.73 0.99 54.66
N LEU A 26 -32.83 1.99 55.55
CA LEU A 26 -33.92 3.00 55.52
C LEU A 26 -33.54 4.33 54.84
N VAL A 27 -32.29 4.50 54.38
CA VAL A 27 -31.81 5.75 53.75
C VAL A 27 -31.87 5.69 52.20
N TRP A 28 -32.61 4.73 51.62
CA TRP A 28 -32.73 4.58 50.16
C TRP A 28 -34.07 5.03 49.55
N LEU A 29 -35.05 5.49 50.35
CA LEU A 29 -36.43 5.70 49.86
C LEU A 29 -36.98 7.14 49.93
N ALA A 30 -36.16 8.16 50.17
CA ALA A 30 -36.64 9.55 50.31
C ALA A 30 -35.95 10.58 49.37
N GLY A 31 -35.34 10.12 48.27
CA GLY A 31 -34.58 10.99 47.34
C GLY A 31 -35.22 11.26 45.97
N CYS A 32 -36.43 10.78 45.69
CA CYS A 32 -37.06 10.91 44.38
C CYS A 32 -37.77 12.27 44.19
N ASN A 33 -37.05 13.41 44.13
CA ASN A 33 -37.66 14.65 43.57
C ASN A 33 -36.71 15.80 43.16
N THR A 34 -35.42 15.58 42.86
CA THR A 34 -34.54 16.71 42.48
C THR A 34 -33.37 16.34 41.54
N SER A 35 -33.45 15.24 40.79
CA SER A 35 -32.35 14.76 39.94
C SER A 35 -32.69 14.59 38.46
N GLN A 36 -33.88 15.00 38.02
CA GLN A 36 -34.34 14.76 36.64
C GLN A 36 -33.92 15.85 35.64
N GLN A 37 -33.36 16.99 36.08
CA GLN A 37 -33.15 18.15 35.19
C GLN A 37 -31.74 18.26 34.59
N SER A 38 -30.73 17.54 35.11
CA SER A 38 -29.34 17.61 34.63
C SER A 38 -28.99 16.62 33.51
N SER A 39 -29.84 15.62 33.26
CA SER A 39 -29.57 14.55 32.29
C SER A 39 -29.83 14.98 30.84
N ASP A 40 -30.79 15.88 30.59
CA ASP A 40 -31.14 16.34 29.23
C ASP A 40 -30.07 17.26 28.60
N GLU A 41 -29.38 18.08 29.40
CA GLU A 41 -28.29 18.92 28.89
C GLU A 41 -27.03 18.10 28.59
N GLN A 42 -26.69 17.14 29.44
CA GLN A 42 -25.57 16.22 29.19
C GLN A 42 -25.85 15.35 27.96
N LEU A 43 -27.09 14.88 27.75
CA LEU A 43 -27.46 14.16 26.52
C LEU A 43 -27.28 15.03 25.27
N LYS A 44 -27.67 16.30 25.31
CA LYS A 44 -27.50 17.22 24.16
C LYS A 44 -26.01 17.48 23.87
N GLN A 45 -25.20 17.68 24.90
CA GLN A 45 -23.76 17.89 24.75
C GLN A 45 -23.06 16.62 24.24
N GLN A 46 -23.44 15.45 24.75
CA GLN A 46 -22.92 14.16 24.29
C GLN A 46 -23.34 13.85 22.86
N ALA A 47 -24.57 14.16 22.45
CA ALA A 47 -25.05 14.02 21.07
C ALA A 47 -24.30 14.96 20.09
N ALA A 48 -23.99 16.19 20.51
CA ALA A 48 -23.18 17.11 19.72
C ALA A 48 -21.73 16.61 19.57
N GLN A 49 -21.14 16.08 20.65
CA GLN A 49 -19.79 15.53 20.63
C GLN A 49 -19.68 14.24 19.80
N THR A 50 -20.65 13.33 19.89
CA THR A 50 -20.67 12.10 19.07
C THR A 50 -20.91 12.42 17.59
N THR A 51 -21.72 13.43 17.27
CA THR A 51 -21.90 13.89 15.88
C THR A 51 -20.61 14.49 15.32
N ALA A 52 -19.88 15.28 16.12
CA ALA A 52 -18.59 15.83 15.72
C ALA A 52 -17.53 14.75 15.52
N GLN A 53 -17.47 13.76 16.41
CA GLN A 53 -16.55 12.62 16.30
C GLN A 53 -16.89 11.72 15.10
N ALA A 54 -18.17 11.45 14.85
CA ALA A 54 -18.60 10.68 13.68
C ALA A 54 -18.24 11.39 12.37
N LYS A 55 -18.39 12.72 12.31
CA LYS A 55 -18.00 13.52 11.14
C LYS A 55 -16.48 13.52 10.92
N ALA A 56 -15.69 13.65 11.98
CA ALA A 56 -14.24 13.58 11.90
C ALA A 56 -13.76 12.18 11.45
N GLY A 57 -14.34 11.11 12.01
CA GLY A 57 -14.03 9.74 11.62
C GLY A 57 -14.40 9.44 10.15
N ALA A 58 -15.54 9.94 9.67
CA ALA A 58 -15.94 9.78 8.27
C ALA A 58 -15.00 10.53 7.30
N GLN A 59 -14.54 11.73 7.67
CA GLN A 59 -13.57 12.49 6.87
C GLN A 59 -12.19 11.83 6.84
N GLN A 60 -11.75 11.27 7.97
CA GLN A 60 -10.51 10.53 8.06
C GLN A 60 -10.54 9.26 7.20
N ALA A 61 -11.61 8.47 7.30
CA ALA A 61 -11.79 7.28 6.47
C ALA A 61 -11.83 7.59 4.96
N ALA A 62 -12.44 8.71 4.57
CA ALA A 62 -12.45 9.16 3.18
C ALA A 62 -11.06 9.62 2.70
N ALA A 63 -10.27 10.27 3.57
CA ALA A 63 -8.90 10.67 3.25
C ALA A 63 -7.99 9.44 3.07
N ASP A 64 -8.08 8.46 3.96
CA ASP A 64 -7.31 7.21 3.89
C ASP A 64 -7.67 6.39 2.64
N ALA A 65 -8.95 6.30 2.31
CA ALA A 65 -9.41 5.64 1.08
C ALA A 65 -8.86 6.33 -0.19
N LYS A 66 -8.81 7.67 -0.21
CA LYS A 66 -8.25 8.42 -1.34
C LYS A 66 -6.73 8.23 -1.48
N VAL A 67 -6.01 8.17 -0.36
CA VAL A 67 -4.56 7.90 -0.36
C VAL A 67 -4.28 6.47 -0.82
N ALA A 68 -5.07 5.49 -0.37
CA ALA A 68 -4.97 4.10 -0.81
C ALA A 68 -5.23 3.95 -2.32
N ALA A 69 -6.27 4.60 -2.84
CA ALA A 69 -6.57 4.60 -4.28
C ALA A 69 -5.42 5.21 -5.11
N ALA A 70 -4.90 6.38 -4.69
CA ALA A 70 -3.79 7.04 -5.39
C ALA A 70 -2.48 6.22 -5.36
N ASN A 71 -2.22 5.48 -4.29
CA ASN A 71 -1.06 4.58 -4.20
C ASN A 71 -1.23 3.32 -5.07
N ALA A 72 -2.46 2.79 -5.17
CA ALA A 72 -2.77 1.68 -6.07
C ALA A 72 -2.60 2.08 -7.54
N GLU A 73 -3.10 3.25 -7.94
CA GLU A 73 -2.92 3.80 -9.29
C GLU A 73 -1.46 4.02 -9.65
N ARG A 74 -0.65 4.57 -8.73
CA ARG A 74 0.81 4.72 -8.94
C ARG A 74 1.51 3.39 -9.14
N LYS A 75 1.23 2.38 -8.30
CA LYS A 75 1.81 1.04 -8.46
C LYS A 75 1.44 0.40 -9.80
N VAL A 76 0.21 0.58 -10.29
CA VAL A 76 -0.21 0.07 -11.60
C VAL A 76 0.57 0.76 -12.73
N ASN A 77 0.75 2.08 -12.66
CA ASN A 77 1.54 2.82 -13.65
C ASN A 77 3.03 2.43 -13.62
N ASP A 78 3.60 2.23 -12.44
CA ASP A 78 4.99 1.81 -12.26
C ASP A 78 5.21 0.38 -12.77
N ILE A 79 4.26 -0.53 -12.55
CA ILE A 79 4.30 -1.90 -13.11
C ILE A 79 4.16 -1.84 -14.63
N ALA A 80 3.26 -1.01 -15.17
CA ALA A 80 3.12 -0.84 -16.62
C ALA A 80 4.38 -0.26 -17.27
N ALA A 81 5.04 0.70 -16.59
CA ALA A 81 6.33 1.23 -17.00
C ALA A 81 7.42 0.16 -16.93
N GLY A 82 7.50 -0.60 -15.82
CA GLY A 82 8.45 -1.68 -15.63
C GLY A 82 8.29 -2.84 -16.61
N VAL A 83 7.06 -3.19 -16.99
CA VAL A 83 6.79 -4.19 -18.04
C VAL A 83 7.17 -3.65 -19.42
N LYS A 84 6.87 -2.37 -19.71
CA LYS A 84 7.31 -1.73 -20.97
C LYS A 84 8.83 -1.66 -21.07
N GLU A 85 9.52 -1.35 -19.99
CA GLU A 85 10.98 -1.36 -19.88
C GLU A 85 11.53 -2.79 -20.03
N GLY A 86 10.91 -3.75 -19.35
CA GLY A 86 11.25 -5.16 -19.40
C GLY A 86 11.06 -5.77 -20.80
N LEU A 87 10.03 -5.38 -21.56
CA LEU A 87 9.84 -5.82 -22.95
C LEU A 87 10.85 -5.19 -23.92
N LYS A 88 11.34 -3.98 -23.65
CA LYS A 88 12.43 -3.38 -24.42
C LYS A 88 13.79 -4.02 -24.09
N SER A 89 13.96 -4.46 -22.84
CA SER A 89 15.21 -5.04 -22.33
C SER A 89 15.30 -6.56 -22.49
N ASN A 90 14.16 -7.27 -22.61
CA ASN A 90 14.08 -8.71 -22.89
C ASN A 90 14.12 -9.02 -24.39
N GLY A 91 14.55 -8.07 -25.23
CA GLY A 91 15.20 -8.38 -26.49
C GLY A 91 16.54 -9.07 -26.25
N LYS A 92 16.59 -10.17 -25.49
CA LYS A 92 17.64 -11.16 -25.66
C LYS A 92 17.06 -12.16 -26.64
N PRO A 93 17.29 -12.04 -27.97
CA PRO A 93 17.01 -13.15 -28.85
C PRO A 93 17.99 -14.23 -28.40
N GLY A 94 17.48 -15.29 -27.78
CA GLY A 94 18.23 -16.54 -27.78
C GLY A 94 18.47 -16.88 -29.24
N ALA A 95 19.71 -16.67 -29.72
CA ALA A 95 20.21 -17.14 -31.01
C ALA A 95 19.19 -17.05 -32.18
N GLY A 96 18.40 -15.99 -32.23
CA GLY A 96 17.33 -15.80 -33.18
C GLY A 96 17.76 -14.82 -34.27
N THR A 97 17.44 -15.13 -35.52
CA THR A 97 17.79 -14.30 -36.66
C THR A 97 17.10 -12.94 -36.58
N VAL A 98 17.88 -11.85 -36.65
CA VAL A 98 17.42 -10.46 -36.63
C VAL A 98 16.95 -10.05 -38.02
N ASN A 99 15.69 -9.66 -38.15
CA ASN A 99 15.19 -9.12 -39.41
C ASN A 99 15.60 -7.65 -39.57
N ILE A 100 16.43 -7.34 -40.56
CA ILE A 100 16.99 -5.99 -40.75
C ILE A 100 15.95 -4.95 -41.19
N ASN A 101 14.81 -5.39 -41.73
CA ASN A 101 13.70 -4.54 -42.15
C ASN A 101 12.79 -4.10 -40.98
N SER A 102 12.70 -4.91 -39.92
CA SER A 102 11.75 -4.66 -38.81
C SER A 102 12.39 -4.55 -37.43
N ALA A 103 13.67 -4.89 -37.28
CA ALA A 103 14.37 -4.85 -36.00
C ALA A 103 14.34 -3.45 -35.35
N SER A 104 14.29 -3.41 -34.02
CA SER A 104 14.53 -2.18 -33.27
C SER A 104 16.01 -1.78 -33.31
N GLU A 105 16.32 -0.54 -32.89
CA GLU A 105 17.70 -0.09 -32.76
C GLU A 105 18.49 -0.98 -31.79
N ASP A 106 17.90 -1.31 -30.64
CA ASP A 106 18.52 -2.17 -29.62
C ASP A 106 18.86 -3.55 -30.19
N GLN A 107 17.92 -4.18 -30.91
CA GLN A 107 18.15 -5.48 -31.55
C GLN A 107 19.26 -5.46 -32.61
N LEU A 108 19.48 -4.33 -33.27
CA LEU A 108 20.58 -4.17 -34.22
C LEU A 108 21.91 -3.95 -33.50
N VAL A 109 21.93 -3.23 -32.38
CA VAL A 109 23.13 -2.97 -31.57
C VAL A 109 23.61 -4.24 -30.87
N ASP A 110 22.71 -5.18 -30.57
CA ASP A 110 23.08 -6.49 -30.04
C ASP A 110 23.89 -7.37 -31.01
N LEU A 111 23.90 -7.03 -32.31
CA LEU A 111 24.70 -7.75 -33.31
C LEU A 111 26.20 -7.44 -33.15
N PRO A 112 27.08 -8.46 -33.29
CA PRO A 112 28.51 -8.28 -33.06
C PRO A 112 29.12 -7.25 -34.03
N GLY A 113 29.60 -6.15 -33.49
CA GLY A 113 30.26 -5.08 -34.26
C GLY A 113 29.31 -4.01 -34.81
N ILE A 114 28.03 -4.02 -34.44
CA ILE A 114 27.08 -2.95 -34.78
C ILE A 114 26.96 -1.95 -33.62
N THR A 115 27.36 -0.71 -33.89
CA THR A 115 27.17 0.43 -32.96
C THR A 115 25.82 1.10 -33.19
N GLY A 116 25.30 1.87 -32.22
CA GLY A 116 24.07 2.67 -32.39
C GLY A 116 24.07 3.54 -33.66
N ALA A 117 25.19 4.21 -33.97
CA ALA A 117 25.31 5.00 -35.21
C ALA A 117 25.12 4.16 -36.49
N ARG A 118 25.56 2.89 -36.47
CA ARG A 118 25.37 1.95 -37.59
C ARG A 118 23.95 1.41 -37.63
N ALA A 119 23.38 1.06 -36.48
CA ALA A 119 21.98 0.66 -36.36
C ALA A 119 21.04 1.74 -36.93
N GLN A 120 21.28 3.01 -36.62
CA GLN A 120 20.50 4.13 -37.19
C GLN A 120 20.67 4.26 -38.70
N ARG A 121 21.84 3.95 -39.27
CA ARG A 121 21.99 3.89 -40.74
C ARG A 121 21.23 2.71 -41.34
N ILE A 122 21.23 1.57 -40.68
CA ILE A 122 20.44 0.41 -41.08
C ILE A 122 18.95 0.78 -41.08
N ILE A 123 18.45 1.40 -40.01
CA ILE A 123 17.04 1.83 -39.91
C ILE A 123 16.68 2.85 -41.00
N ARG A 124 17.53 3.85 -41.23
CA ARG A 124 17.31 4.86 -42.28
C ARG A 124 17.38 4.32 -43.71
N GLY A 125 18.13 3.24 -43.94
CA GLY A 125 18.33 2.65 -45.26
C GLY A 125 17.30 1.59 -45.69
N ARG A 126 16.32 1.29 -44.82
CA ARG A 126 15.22 0.35 -45.11
C ARG A 126 14.36 0.85 -46.29
N PRO A 127 13.77 -0.05 -47.12
CA PRO A 127 13.83 -1.51 -47.02
C PRO A 127 15.06 -2.13 -47.72
N TYR A 128 15.40 -3.35 -47.29
CA TYR A 128 16.41 -4.23 -47.89
C TYR A 128 15.73 -5.44 -48.51
N GLY A 129 16.17 -5.81 -49.71
CA GLY A 129 15.70 -7.02 -50.40
C GLY A 129 16.45 -8.26 -49.96
N ASP A 130 17.73 -8.11 -49.61
CA ASP A 130 18.60 -9.18 -49.11
C ASP A 130 19.52 -8.66 -47.99
N PRO A 131 19.94 -9.48 -47.02
CA PRO A 131 20.89 -9.04 -46.00
C PRO A 131 22.21 -8.46 -46.55
N HIS A 132 22.65 -8.92 -47.72
CA HIS A 132 23.86 -8.42 -48.38
C HIS A 132 23.72 -6.98 -48.88
N ASP A 133 22.50 -6.44 -48.99
CA ASP A 133 22.26 -5.03 -49.32
C ASP A 133 22.90 -4.07 -48.31
N LEU A 134 23.15 -4.53 -47.07
CA LEU A 134 23.91 -3.78 -46.07
C LEU A 134 25.32 -3.43 -46.56
N VAL A 135 25.92 -4.29 -47.37
CA VAL A 135 27.24 -4.06 -48.00
C VAL A 135 27.08 -3.25 -49.27
N SER A 136 26.14 -3.63 -50.15
CA SER A 136 25.89 -2.95 -51.43
C SER A 136 25.53 -1.47 -51.26
N LYS A 137 24.79 -1.13 -50.19
CA LYS A 137 24.44 0.25 -49.83
C LYS A 137 25.51 0.97 -48.99
N GLY A 138 26.66 0.33 -48.74
CA GLY A 138 27.78 0.91 -48.00
C GLY A 138 27.52 1.11 -46.50
N ILE A 139 26.52 0.44 -45.93
CA ILE A 139 26.17 0.57 -44.52
C ILE A 139 27.16 -0.21 -43.65
N LEU A 140 27.56 -1.39 -44.11
CA LEU A 140 28.57 -2.27 -43.53
C LEU A 140 29.70 -2.56 -44.53
N THR A 141 30.89 -2.82 -44.00
CA THR A 141 31.98 -3.41 -44.78
C THR A 141 31.73 -4.91 -44.94
N SER A 142 32.40 -5.54 -45.93
CA SER A 142 32.31 -7.00 -46.13
C SER A 142 32.69 -7.79 -44.87
N GLU A 143 33.75 -7.37 -44.17
CA GLU A 143 34.19 -7.99 -42.92
C GLU A 143 33.13 -7.88 -41.81
N GLN A 144 32.53 -6.70 -41.64
CA GLN A 144 31.47 -6.50 -40.63
C GLN A 144 30.23 -7.33 -40.94
N TYR A 145 29.83 -7.39 -42.20
CA TYR A 145 28.71 -8.22 -42.61
C TYR A 145 28.98 -9.72 -42.35
N GLY A 146 30.20 -10.20 -42.62
CA GLY A 146 30.59 -11.58 -42.37
C GLY A 146 30.43 -12.03 -40.91
N ARG A 147 30.52 -11.10 -39.95
CA ARG A 147 30.35 -11.40 -38.51
C ARG A 147 28.87 -11.58 -38.12
N ILE A 148 27.95 -10.99 -38.88
CA ILE A 148 26.52 -10.97 -38.56
C ILE A 148 25.67 -11.77 -39.54
N SER A 149 26.20 -12.19 -40.70
CA SER A 149 25.44 -12.77 -41.81
C SER A 149 24.61 -14.00 -41.41
N GLY A 150 25.11 -14.83 -40.48
CA GLY A 150 24.36 -15.97 -39.93
C GLY A 150 23.28 -15.62 -38.91
N GLN A 151 23.17 -14.35 -38.52
CA GLN A 151 22.25 -13.83 -37.51
C GLN A 151 21.27 -12.80 -38.09
N VAL A 152 21.30 -12.54 -39.41
CA VAL A 152 20.42 -11.54 -40.03
C VAL A 152 19.65 -12.10 -41.21
N VAL A 153 18.40 -11.64 -41.39
CA VAL A 153 17.54 -11.91 -42.54
C VAL A 153 16.88 -10.64 -43.03
N ALA A 154 16.41 -10.64 -44.28
CA ALA A 154 15.58 -9.62 -44.87
C ALA A 154 14.33 -10.30 -45.44
N ASN A 155 13.16 -9.92 -44.94
CA ASN A 155 11.84 -10.37 -45.40
C ASN A 155 10.92 -9.17 -45.57
#